data_AF-A0A3M1RP60-F1
#
_entry.id   AF-A0A3M1RP60-F1
#
_cell.length_a   1.000
_cell.length_b   1.000
_cell.length_c   1.000
_cell.angle_alpha   90.00
_cell.angle_beta   90.00
_cell.angle_gamma   90.00
#
_symmetry.space_group_name_H-M   'P 1'
#
loop_
_entity.id
_entity.type
_entity.pdbx_description
1 polymer ?
#
loop_
_entity_poly.entity_id
_entity_poly.type
_entity_poly.pdbx_seq_one_letter_code
_entity_poly.pdbx_strand_id
1 'polypeptide(L)'
;MCHHCIQHGGGGKWFLAAQNFAATLYRRRRKEAQKKAAKAEKKVGEVVGPHQKPPEYYMTEDGEFALSPGAQVDLDIMFSDLMREVLEATGKDVRKLPILKKKVNSFMANYHFGQVVTLEEAEEMVEITYPIGIMECICRRESRGMYNNDNAMTCLSLGVGIYKWERWPETFRGMTFLSVKEAKERLRHFDRRGNVHTLWTFYTPYIGGICNCEYPTCLGIRGRVDYDVNEILLKGEYCAMPIEERCIGCGECITFCQFGAMSLQVSRNKVNINMKKCFGCAQCAHHCRHEAIKMVERMTTPGLRDLW
;
A
#
# COMPACT_ATOMS: atom_id res chain seq x y z
N MET A 1 20.96 21.66 -5.63
CA MET A 1 19.55 21.26 -5.47
C MET A 1 18.81 21.76 -6.70
N CYS A 2 18.04 20.92 -7.40
CA CYS A 2 17.31 21.36 -8.60
C CYS A 2 16.04 22.16 -8.23
N HIS A 3 15.45 22.85 -9.20
CA HIS A 3 14.28 23.71 -9.00
C HIS A 3 13.10 22.96 -8.34
N HIS A 4 12.83 21.71 -8.75
CA HIS A 4 11.80 20.87 -8.14
C HIS A 4 12.05 20.57 -6.65
N CYS A 5 13.29 20.33 -6.24
CA CYS A 5 13.62 20.11 -4.83
C CYS A 5 13.36 21.35 -3.96
N ILE A 6 13.55 22.55 -4.52
CA ILE A 6 13.28 23.81 -3.83
C ILE A 6 11.77 24.04 -3.70
N GLN A 7 11.01 23.68 -4.73
CA GLN A 7 9.56 23.93 -4.77
C GLN A 7 8.74 22.96 -3.91
N HIS A 8 9.18 21.70 -3.76
CA HIS A 8 8.41 20.64 -3.05
C HIS A 8 9.10 20.09 -1.80
N GLY A 9 10.30 20.57 -1.46
CA GLY A 9 11.09 20.03 -0.35
C GLY A 9 10.50 20.22 1.05
N GLY A 10 9.50 21.09 1.22
CA GLY A 10 9.00 21.54 2.52
C GLY A 10 7.61 21.05 2.96
N GLY A 11 6.85 20.31 2.13
CA GLY A 11 5.55 19.76 2.54
C GLY A 11 4.58 19.49 1.41
N GLY A 12 3.90 18.35 1.49
CA GLY A 12 2.85 17.88 0.58
C GLY A 12 3.31 16.75 -0.35
N LYS A 13 2.58 15.61 -0.31
CA LYS A 13 2.85 14.32 -0.97
C LYS A 13 4.21 13.69 -0.60
N TRP A 14 4.18 12.52 0.05
CA TRP A 14 5.38 11.86 0.60
C TRP A 14 6.49 11.65 -0.45
N PHE A 15 6.16 11.29 -1.68
CA PHE A 15 7.13 11.04 -2.75
C PHE A 15 7.74 12.31 -3.37
N LEU A 16 7.18 13.49 -3.10
CA LEU A 16 7.71 14.78 -3.56
C LEU A 16 8.63 15.45 -2.53
N ALA A 17 8.55 15.03 -1.27
CA ALA A 17 9.35 15.58 -0.20
C ALA A 17 10.81 15.10 -0.31
N ALA A 18 11.69 15.92 -0.89
CA ALA A 18 13.11 15.62 -1.09
C ALA A 18 13.85 15.19 0.20
N GLN A 19 13.39 15.66 1.36
CA GLN A 19 13.88 15.22 2.67
C GLN A 19 13.75 13.69 2.86
N ASN A 20 12.70 13.06 2.33
CA ASN A 20 12.50 11.60 2.41
C ASN A 20 13.56 10.82 1.62
N PHE A 21 14.27 11.48 0.69
CA PHE A 21 15.31 10.90 -0.16
C PHE A 21 16.72 11.43 0.17
N ALA A 22 16.88 12.25 1.22
CA ALA A 22 18.14 12.91 1.52
C ALA A 22 19.27 11.92 1.92
N ALA A 23 20.46 12.11 1.34
CA ALA A 23 21.67 11.31 1.61
C ALA A 23 22.07 11.27 3.10
N THR A 24 21.69 12.29 3.88
CA THR A 24 21.93 12.38 5.32
C THR A 24 21.07 11.40 6.11
N LEU A 25 19.80 11.19 5.71
CA LEU A 25 18.95 10.12 6.22
C LEU A 25 19.54 8.76 5.85
N TYR A 26 20.09 8.62 4.65
CA TYR A 26 20.76 7.41 4.19
C TYR A 26 21.99 7.07 5.06
N ARG A 27 22.86 8.03 5.39
CA ARG A 27 24.03 7.80 6.26
C ARG A 27 23.68 7.56 7.73
N ARG A 28 22.68 8.28 8.26
CA ARG A 28 22.25 8.16 9.66
C ARG A 28 21.48 6.86 9.89
N ARG A 29 20.52 6.53 9.01
CA ARG A 29 19.85 5.22 8.98
C ARG A 29 20.82 4.09 8.69
N ARG A 30 21.86 4.26 7.85
CA ARG A 30 22.88 3.22 7.64
C ARG A 30 23.71 2.95 8.89
N LYS A 31 24.11 3.97 9.66
CA LYS A 31 24.81 3.77 10.95
C LYS A 31 23.89 3.16 12.02
N GLU A 32 22.63 3.57 12.09
CA GLU A 32 21.64 3.00 13.01
C GLU A 32 21.24 1.57 12.61
N ALA A 33 21.08 1.30 11.31
CA ALA A 33 20.84 -0.02 10.75
C ALA A 33 22.05 -0.93 10.93
N GLN A 34 23.28 -0.44 10.80
CA GLN A 34 24.50 -1.20 11.13
C GLN A 34 24.58 -1.54 12.61
N LYS A 35 24.22 -0.61 13.50
CA LYS A 35 24.14 -0.88 14.95
C LYS A 35 23.02 -1.86 15.29
N LYS A 36 21.84 -1.72 14.67
CA LYS A 36 20.72 -2.67 14.80
C LYS A 36 21.10 -4.05 14.25
N ALA A 37 21.77 -4.12 13.10
CA ALA A 37 22.24 -5.35 12.48
C ALA A 37 23.34 -6.04 13.32
N ALA A 38 24.30 -5.31 13.87
CA ALA A 38 25.29 -5.88 14.78
C ALA A 38 24.67 -6.40 16.09
N LYS A 39 23.66 -5.70 16.63
CA LYS A 39 22.87 -6.17 17.79
C LYS A 39 22.01 -7.39 17.42
N ALA A 40 21.50 -7.45 16.19
CA ALA A 40 20.75 -8.58 15.64
C ALA A 40 21.62 -9.83 15.44
N GLU A 41 22.77 -9.70 14.78
CA GLU A 41 23.76 -10.76 14.57
C GLU A 41 24.20 -11.40 15.89
N LYS A 42 24.47 -10.58 16.91
CA LYS A 42 24.83 -11.06 18.24
C LYS A 42 23.71 -11.90 18.88
N LYS A 43 22.45 -11.47 18.74
CA LYS A 43 21.28 -12.20 19.28
C LYS A 43 20.93 -13.45 18.49
N VAL A 44 21.07 -13.41 17.17
CA VAL A 44 20.91 -14.58 16.30
C VAL A 44 21.93 -15.66 16.68
N GLY A 45 23.19 -15.27 16.98
CA GLY A 45 24.21 -16.20 17.51
C GLY A 45 23.95 -16.70 18.93
N GLU A 46 23.15 -16.00 19.74
CA GLU A 46 22.73 -16.43 21.09
C GLU A 46 21.54 -17.42 21.05
N VAL A 47 20.69 -17.36 20.01
CA VAL A 47 19.48 -18.20 19.86
C VAL A 47 19.73 -19.45 19.00
N VAL A 48 20.74 -19.41 18.13
CA VAL A 48 20.98 -20.44 17.11
C VAL A 48 22.34 -21.09 17.37
N GLY A 49 22.35 -22.40 17.67
CA GLY A 49 23.59 -23.15 17.84
C GLY A 49 24.49 -23.11 16.59
N PRO A 50 25.80 -23.39 16.71
CA PRO A 50 26.82 -23.13 15.67
C PRO A 50 26.62 -23.83 14.31
N HIS A 51 25.57 -24.65 14.16
CA HIS A 51 25.26 -25.41 12.94
C HIS A 51 23.83 -25.21 12.40
N GLN A 52 23.02 -24.32 12.99
CA GLN A 52 21.70 -23.99 12.45
C GLN A 52 21.78 -22.70 11.61
N LYS A 53 21.11 -22.68 10.45
CA LYS A 53 20.96 -21.45 9.68
C LYS A 53 20.14 -20.46 10.52
N PRO A 54 20.54 -19.18 10.59
CA PRO A 54 19.77 -18.19 11.31
C PRO A 54 18.37 -18.06 10.71
N PRO A 55 17.31 -17.87 11.53
CA PRO A 55 15.97 -17.68 11.02
C PRO A 55 15.92 -16.43 10.13
N GLU A 56 15.09 -16.43 9.09
CA GLU A 56 15.00 -15.30 8.14
C GLU A 56 14.59 -13.98 8.82
N TYR A 57 13.84 -14.07 9.93
CA TYR A 57 13.45 -12.96 10.77
C TYR A 57 13.38 -13.38 12.25
N TYR A 58 13.34 -12.40 13.13
CA TYR A 58 13.12 -12.57 14.57
C TYR A 58 12.28 -11.42 15.14
N MET A 59 11.75 -11.61 16.35
CA MET A 59 11.05 -10.54 17.09
C MET A 59 12.02 -9.89 18.09
N THR A 60 12.04 -8.56 18.17
CA THR A 60 12.82 -7.82 19.17
C THR A 60 12.19 -7.95 20.57
N GLU A 61 12.93 -7.57 21.61
CA GLU A 61 12.41 -7.50 22.99
C GLU A 61 11.21 -6.55 23.11
N ASP A 62 11.17 -5.51 22.27
CA ASP A 62 10.06 -4.55 22.18
C ASP A 62 8.84 -5.13 21.43
N GLY A 63 8.97 -6.35 20.90
CA GLY A 63 7.97 -7.06 20.11
C GLY A 63 7.83 -6.52 18.69
N GLU A 64 8.92 -6.00 18.12
CA GLU A 64 8.98 -5.56 16.71
C GLU A 64 9.51 -6.67 15.81
N PHE A 65 9.02 -6.72 14.57
CA PHE A 65 9.53 -7.62 13.54
C PHE A 65 10.85 -7.08 12.98
N ALA A 66 11.87 -7.93 12.90
CA ALA A 66 13.15 -7.60 12.30
C ALA A 66 13.63 -8.71 11.37
N LEU A 67 14.02 -8.34 10.15
CA LEU A 67 14.74 -9.25 9.25
C LEU A 67 16.16 -9.49 9.76
N SER A 68 16.62 -10.74 9.67
CA SER A 68 18.00 -11.08 10.00
C SER A 68 18.98 -10.39 9.03
N PRO A 69 20.16 -9.96 9.48
CA PRO A 69 21.15 -9.35 8.59
C PRO A 69 21.51 -10.26 7.41
N GLY A 70 21.45 -9.72 6.20
CA GLY A 70 21.69 -10.47 4.97
C GLY A 70 20.54 -11.40 4.55
N ALA A 71 19.43 -11.46 5.30
CA ALA A 71 18.28 -12.27 4.93
C ALA A 71 17.73 -11.86 3.57
N GLN A 72 17.54 -12.86 2.72
CA GLN A 72 17.09 -12.66 1.37
C GLN A 72 15.61 -12.99 1.24
N VAL A 73 14.73 -12.03 1.54
CA VAL A 73 13.28 -12.28 1.60
C VAL A 73 12.52 -11.52 0.50
N ASP A 74 11.58 -12.21 -0.14
CA ASP A 74 10.53 -11.59 -0.96
C ASP A 74 9.46 -11.00 -0.02
N LEU A 75 9.38 -9.66 0.02
CA LEU A 75 8.50 -8.95 0.95
C LEU A 75 7.02 -9.15 0.61
N ASP A 76 6.67 -9.39 -0.66
CA ASP A 76 5.28 -9.60 -1.06
C ASP A 76 4.79 -10.98 -0.57
N ILE A 77 5.63 -12.01 -0.70
CA ILE A 77 5.34 -13.36 -0.20
C ILE A 77 5.29 -13.35 1.33
N MET A 78 6.28 -12.74 1.98
CA MET A 78 6.31 -12.60 3.44
C MET A 78 5.06 -11.88 3.94
N PHE A 79 4.64 -10.81 3.26
CA PHE A 79 3.39 -10.13 3.56
C PHE A 79 2.17 -11.07 3.46
N SER A 80 2.04 -11.81 2.36
CA SER A 80 0.96 -12.79 2.15
C SER A 80 0.93 -13.85 3.24
N ASP A 81 2.08 -14.40 3.60
CA ASP A 81 2.22 -15.44 4.63
C ASP A 81 1.85 -14.92 6.03
N LEU A 82 2.37 -13.75 6.41
CA LEU A 82 2.05 -13.12 7.68
C LEU A 82 0.56 -12.74 7.79
N MET A 83 -0.05 -12.29 6.69
CA MET A 83 -1.49 -12.04 6.65
C MET A 83 -2.29 -13.34 6.78
N ARG A 84 -1.86 -14.43 6.13
CA ARG A 84 -2.51 -15.74 6.26
C ARG A 84 -2.56 -16.23 7.70
N GLU A 85 -1.49 -16.01 8.49
CA GLU A 85 -1.50 -16.30 9.94
C GLU A 85 -2.63 -15.56 10.67
N VAL A 86 -2.84 -14.27 10.38
CA VAL A 86 -3.93 -13.46 10.97
C VAL A 86 -5.30 -13.96 10.50
N LEU A 87 -5.44 -14.26 9.20
CA LEU A 87 -6.69 -14.78 8.63
C LEU A 87 -7.12 -16.08 9.31
N GLU A 88 -6.21 -17.03 9.44
CA GLU A 88 -6.48 -18.33 10.05
C GLU A 88 -6.78 -18.24 11.55
N ALA A 89 -6.07 -17.38 12.27
CA ALA A 89 -6.29 -17.16 13.70
C ALA A 89 -7.67 -16.55 13.99
N THR A 90 -8.24 -15.78 13.06
CA THR A 90 -9.54 -15.10 13.26
C THR A 90 -10.68 -16.10 13.50
N GLY A 91 -10.58 -17.31 12.95
CA GLY A 91 -11.57 -18.37 13.16
C GLY A 91 -11.14 -19.51 14.11
N LYS A 92 -9.85 -19.62 14.44
CA LYS A 92 -9.30 -20.78 15.17
C LYS A 92 -8.69 -20.43 16.53
N ASP A 93 -7.95 -19.33 16.62
CA ASP A 93 -7.15 -18.99 17.81
C ASP A 93 -7.14 -17.48 18.05
N VAL A 94 -8.32 -16.96 18.43
CA VAL A 94 -8.58 -15.53 18.64
C VAL A 94 -7.64 -14.92 19.68
N ARG A 95 -7.12 -15.73 20.63
CA ARG A 95 -6.20 -15.28 21.68
C ARG A 95 -4.86 -14.81 21.12
N LYS A 96 -4.40 -15.37 20.00
CA LYS A 96 -3.15 -14.97 19.34
C LYS A 96 -3.27 -13.74 18.44
N LEU A 97 -4.49 -13.34 18.08
CA LEU A 97 -4.71 -12.23 17.14
C LEU A 97 -3.98 -10.93 17.51
N PRO A 98 -3.98 -10.44 18.77
CA PRO A 98 -3.28 -9.20 19.09
C PRO A 98 -1.77 -9.27 18.79
N ILE A 99 -1.14 -10.43 19.05
CA ILE A 99 0.29 -10.65 18.85
C ILE A 99 0.59 -10.74 17.35
N LEU A 100 -0.23 -11.47 16.60
CA LEU A 100 -0.08 -11.61 15.14
C LEU A 100 -0.31 -10.27 14.43
N LYS A 101 -1.33 -9.51 14.82
CA LYS A 101 -1.56 -8.15 14.31
C LYS A 101 -0.38 -7.23 14.62
N LYS A 102 0.20 -7.29 15.83
CA LYS A 102 1.41 -6.51 16.19
C LYS A 102 2.61 -6.90 15.31
N LYS A 103 2.82 -8.20 15.09
CA LYS A 103 3.87 -8.75 14.21
C LYS A 103 3.73 -8.19 12.79
N VAL A 104 2.55 -8.30 12.19
CA VAL A 104 2.28 -7.79 10.83
C VAL A 104 2.44 -6.27 10.78
N ASN A 105 1.84 -5.51 11.70
CA ASN A 105 1.95 -4.04 11.71
C ASN A 105 3.42 -3.59 11.77
N SER A 106 4.22 -4.23 12.62
CA SER A 106 5.65 -3.91 12.73
C SER A 106 6.42 -4.24 11.45
N PHE A 107 6.09 -5.34 10.76
CA PHE A 107 6.67 -5.65 9.46
C PHE A 107 6.27 -4.60 8.40
N MET A 108 4.98 -4.29 8.27
CA MET A 108 4.48 -3.37 7.26
C MET A 108 5.07 -1.96 7.44
N ALA A 109 5.04 -1.43 8.67
CA ALA A 109 5.57 -0.10 8.98
C ALA A 109 7.07 0.05 8.66
N ASN A 110 7.85 -1.01 8.84
CA ASN A 110 9.30 -0.97 8.67
C ASN A 110 9.76 -1.29 7.24
N TYR A 111 9.03 -2.14 6.52
CA TYR A 111 9.53 -2.75 5.29
C TYR A 111 8.60 -2.62 4.09
N HIS A 112 7.28 -2.65 4.26
CA HIS A 112 6.35 -2.82 3.16
C HIS A 112 4.97 -2.27 3.52
N PHE A 113 4.75 -0.97 3.41
CA PHE A 113 3.42 -0.38 3.59
C PHE A 113 2.87 0.16 2.27
N GLY A 114 1.53 0.20 2.20
CA GLY A 114 0.78 0.80 1.10
C GLY A 114 0.20 2.17 1.47
N GLN A 115 -0.05 3.03 0.48
CA GLN A 115 -0.87 4.22 0.61
C GLN A 115 -1.87 4.31 -0.54
N VAL A 116 -3.13 4.63 -0.25
CA VAL A 116 -4.13 4.91 -1.29
C VAL A 116 -3.79 6.21 -2.00
N VAL A 117 -3.87 6.21 -3.33
CA VAL A 117 -3.57 7.36 -4.19
C VAL A 117 -4.68 7.56 -5.21
N THR A 118 -4.82 8.78 -5.73
CA THR A 118 -5.76 9.05 -6.83
C THR A 118 -5.18 8.57 -8.18
N LEU A 119 -6.02 8.57 -9.23
CA LEU A 119 -5.56 8.28 -10.59
C LEU A 119 -4.50 9.30 -11.04
N GLU A 120 -4.71 10.57 -10.76
CA GLU A 120 -3.82 11.66 -11.12
C GLU A 120 -2.45 11.48 -10.46
N GLU A 121 -2.44 11.14 -9.16
CA GLU A 121 -1.20 10.84 -8.44
C GLU A 121 -0.49 9.61 -9.01
N ALA A 122 -1.23 8.55 -9.35
CA ALA A 122 -0.66 7.36 -9.98
C ALA A 122 -0.08 7.67 -11.39
N GLU A 123 -0.72 8.55 -12.15
CA GLU A 123 -0.22 9.02 -13.44
C GLU A 123 1.06 9.87 -13.31
N GLU A 124 1.13 10.76 -12.32
CA GLU A 124 2.34 11.51 -11.98
C GLU A 124 3.50 10.56 -11.62
N MET A 125 3.22 9.52 -10.82
CA MET A 125 4.23 8.54 -10.41
C MET A 125 4.86 7.80 -11.59
N VAL A 126 4.06 7.39 -12.58
CA VAL A 126 4.59 6.68 -13.76
C VAL A 126 5.35 7.60 -14.71
N GLU A 127 5.17 8.92 -14.65
CA GLU A 127 5.96 9.86 -15.45
C GLU A 127 7.39 10.03 -14.92
N ILE A 128 7.57 9.96 -13.60
CA ILE A 128 8.85 10.23 -12.95
C ILE A 128 9.66 8.97 -12.64
N THR A 129 9.18 7.79 -13.04
CA THR A 129 9.79 6.50 -12.71
C THR A 129 10.15 5.70 -13.96
N TYR A 130 11.24 4.94 -13.87
CA TYR A 130 11.68 4.01 -14.90
C TYR A 130 12.56 2.92 -14.27
N PRO A 131 12.44 1.64 -14.69
CA PRO A 131 11.48 1.11 -15.65
C PRO A 131 10.05 0.98 -15.08
N ILE A 132 9.09 0.65 -15.94
CA ILE A 132 7.70 0.33 -15.57
C ILE A 132 7.39 -1.07 -16.11
N GLY A 133 6.99 -1.97 -15.24
CA GLY A 133 6.54 -3.31 -15.60
C GLY A 133 5.11 -3.54 -15.14
N ILE A 134 4.35 -4.35 -15.86
CA ILE A 134 3.08 -4.91 -15.39
C ILE A 134 3.23 -6.40 -15.17
N MET A 135 2.72 -6.89 -14.05
CA MET A 135 2.86 -8.27 -13.62
C MET A 135 1.59 -8.76 -12.91
N GLU A 136 1.53 -10.07 -12.71
CA GLU A 136 0.44 -10.70 -11.98
C GLU A 136 0.44 -10.26 -10.52
N CYS A 137 -0.74 -9.89 -10.03
CA CYS A 137 -0.94 -9.51 -8.65
C CYS A 137 -0.83 -10.72 -7.74
N ILE A 138 0.10 -10.66 -6.79
CA ILE A 138 0.32 -11.71 -5.82
C ILE A 138 -0.93 -12.03 -5.00
N CYS A 139 -1.71 -11.01 -4.61
CA CYS A 139 -2.95 -11.23 -3.86
C CYS A 139 -3.98 -12.02 -4.68
N ARG A 140 -4.08 -11.78 -5.99
CA ARG A 140 -4.98 -12.54 -6.89
C ARG A 140 -4.50 -13.97 -7.09
N ARG A 141 -3.19 -14.17 -7.24
CA ARG A 141 -2.58 -15.51 -7.31
C ARG A 141 -2.87 -16.31 -6.04
N GLU A 142 -2.49 -15.77 -4.89
CA GLU A 142 -2.57 -16.48 -3.61
C GLU A 142 -4.02 -16.64 -3.10
N SER A 143 -4.86 -15.60 -3.24
CA SER A 143 -6.23 -15.64 -2.69
C SER A 143 -7.27 -16.22 -3.65
N ARG A 144 -7.02 -16.19 -4.97
CA ARG A 144 -7.98 -16.64 -6.00
C ARG A 144 -7.45 -17.72 -6.94
N GLY A 145 -6.19 -18.14 -6.80
CA GLY A 145 -5.56 -19.13 -7.67
C GLY A 145 -5.35 -18.65 -9.11
N MET A 146 -5.30 -17.33 -9.35
CA MET A 146 -5.22 -16.75 -10.69
C MET A 146 -3.79 -16.71 -11.25
N TYR A 147 -3.14 -17.86 -11.36
CA TYR A 147 -1.83 -18.00 -11.99
C TYR A 147 -1.95 -18.06 -13.51
N ASN A 148 -1.03 -17.42 -14.23
CA ASN A 148 -1.02 -17.33 -15.71
C ASN A 148 -2.36 -16.80 -16.26
N ASN A 149 -2.85 -15.70 -15.69
CA ASN A 149 -4.17 -15.14 -15.99
C ASN A 149 -4.09 -13.64 -16.26
N ASP A 150 -4.54 -13.21 -17.43
CA ASP A 150 -4.52 -11.78 -17.82
C ASP A 150 -5.31 -10.88 -16.86
N ASN A 151 -6.37 -11.39 -16.23
CA ASN A 151 -7.14 -10.64 -15.23
C ASN A 151 -6.36 -10.46 -13.92
N ALA A 152 -5.27 -11.19 -13.71
CA ALA A 152 -4.36 -10.99 -12.59
C ALA A 152 -3.31 -9.90 -12.85
N MET A 153 -3.13 -9.44 -14.09
CA MET A 153 -2.15 -8.42 -14.48
C MET A 153 -2.58 -7.01 -14.03
N THR A 154 -2.61 -6.79 -12.71
CA THR A 154 -3.08 -5.54 -12.09
C THR A 154 -2.01 -4.88 -11.20
N CYS A 155 -0.80 -5.43 -11.14
CA CYS A 155 0.31 -4.87 -10.38
C CYS A 155 1.29 -4.18 -11.35
N LEU A 156 1.56 -2.89 -11.14
CA LEU A 156 2.64 -2.19 -11.82
C LEU A 156 3.86 -2.22 -10.91
N SER A 157 4.93 -2.87 -11.35
CA SER A 157 6.23 -2.76 -10.69
C SER A 157 6.94 -1.51 -11.22
N LEU A 158 7.57 -0.74 -10.32
CA LEU A 158 8.16 0.55 -10.62
C LEU A 158 9.64 0.60 -10.24
N GLY A 159 10.43 1.26 -11.10
CA GLY A 159 11.79 1.68 -10.78
C GLY A 159 12.75 0.51 -10.56
N VAL A 160 13.78 0.77 -9.75
CA VAL A 160 14.82 -0.22 -9.44
C VAL A 160 14.28 -1.47 -8.72
N GLY A 161 13.07 -1.39 -8.16
CA GLY A 161 12.38 -2.53 -7.56
C GLY A 161 12.13 -3.67 -8.55
N ILE A 162 12.05 -3.36 -9.85
CA ILE A 162 11.86 -4.34 -10.92
C ILE A 162 13.05 -5.29 -11.03
N TYR A 163 14.30 -4.82 -10.81
CA TYR A 163 15.52 -5.63 -10.95
C TYR A 163 15.59 -6.85 -9.99
N LYS A 164 14.62 -6.98 -9.08
CA LYS A 164 14.42 -8.19 -8.27
C LYS A 164 14.02 -9.42 -9.08
N TRP A 165 13.53 -9.27 -10.31
CA TRP A 165 13.11 -10.39 -11.16
C TRP A 165 14.20 -11.45 -11.39
N GLU A 166 15.48 -11.08 -11.44
CA GLU A 166 16.60 -12.03 -11.54
C GLU A 166 16.70 -12.93 -10.31
N ARG A 167 16.34 -12.38 -9.15
CA ARG A 167 16.42 -13.06 -7.86
C ARG A 167 15.14 -13.85 -7.53
N TRP A 168 14.00 -13.36 -8.00
CA TRP A 168 12.68 -13.97 -7.75
C TRP A 168 11.92 -14.21 -9.07
N PRO A 169 12.43 -15.06 -9.98
CA PRO A 169 11.85 -15.23 -11.31
C PRO A 169 10.40 -15.75 -11.28
N GLU A 170 10.02 -16.48 -10.24
CA GLU A 170 8.66 -16.99 -10.06
C GLU A 170 7.63 -15.90 -9.69
N THR A 171 8.06 -14.88 -8.94
CA THR A 171 7.21 -13.74 -8.58
C THR A 171 6.98 -12.86 -9.81
N PHE A 172 8.03 -12.62 -10.59
CA PHE A 172 8.03 -11.74 -11.77
C PHE A 172 7.74 -12.47 -13.09
N ARG A 173 7.32 -13.74 -13.04
CA ARG A 173 6.99 -14.53 -14.22
C ARG A 173 5.90 -13.84 -15.03
N GLY A 174 6.10 -13.75 -16.35
CA GLY A 174 5.12 -13.14 -17.26
C GLY A 174 5.05 -11.61 -17.19
N MET A 175 5.95 -10.96 -16.45
CA MET A 175 6.02 -9.49 -16.42
C MET A 175 6.34 -8.93 -17.80
N THR A 176 5.63 -7.88 -18.19
CA THR A 176 5.87 -7.13 -19.42
C THR A 176 6.21 -5.68 -19.13
N PHE A 177 7.15 -5.12 -19.87
CA PHE A 177 7.51 -3.71 -19.73
C PHE A 177 6.52 -2.82 -20.46
N LEU A 178 6.23 -1.66 -19.87
CA LEU A 178 5.33 -0.66 -20.42
C LEU A 178 6.07 0.65 -20.64
N SER A 179 5.72 1.35 -21.72
CA SER A 179 5.95 2.78 -21.83
C SER A 179 5.08 3.55 -20.83
N VAL A 180 5.44 4.81 -20.56
CA VAL A 180 4.62 5.71 -19.74
C VAL A 180 3.19 5.82 -20.29
N LYS A 181 3.04 5.88 -21.62
CA LYS A 181 1.73 5.96 -22.28
C LYS A 181 0.88 4.72 -21.99
N GLU A 182 1.44 3.53 -22.19
CA GLU A 182 0.75 2.26 -21.93
C GLU A 182 0.42 2.10 -20.43
N ALA A 183 1.32 2.53 -19.55
CA ALA A 183 1.09 2.50 -18.10
C ALA A 183 -0.11 3.38 -17.70
N LYS A 184 -0.21 4.61 -18.23
CA LYS A 184 -1.36 5.48 -18.00
C LYS A 184 -2.66 4.91 -18.57
N GLU A 185 -2.61 4.32 -19.76
CA GLU A 185 -3.78 3.65 -20.35
C GLU A 185 -4.27 2.49 -19.48
N ARG A 186 -3.35 1.72 -18.88
CA ARG A 186 -3.65 0.68 -17.90
C ARG A 186 -4.25 1.24 -16.62
N LEU A 187 -3.66 2.29 -16.04
CA LEU A 187 -4.20 2.96 -14.84
C LEU A 187 -5.65 3.42 -15.07
N ARG A 188 -5.91 4.12 -16.17
CA ARG A 188 -7.28 4.55 -16.55
C ARG A 188 -8.22 3.38 -16.78
N HIS A 189 -7.74 2.26 -17.32
CA HIS A 189 -8.55 1.05 -17.45
C HIS A 189 -9.00 0.51 -16.09
N PHE A 190 -8.11 0.49 -15.10
CA PHE A 190 -8.43 0.05 -13.74
C PHE A 190 -9.38 1.04 -13.03
N ASP A 191 -9.14 2.34 -13.18
CA ASP A 191 -10.02 3.37 -12.61
C ASP A 191 -11.47 3.26 -13.14
N ARG A 192 -11.64 3.06 -14.45
CA ARG A 192 -12.96 2.82 -15.06
C ARG A 192 -13.67 1.57 -14.52
N ARG A 193 -12.91 0.59 -14.02
CA ARG A 193 -13.46 -0.63 -13.41
C ARG A 193 -13.79 -0.46 -11.92
N GLY A 194 -13.47 0.68 -11.33
CA GLY A 194 -13.68 0.92 -9.90
C GLY A 194 -12.54 0.41 -9.02
N ASN A 195 -11.38 0.08 -9.60
CA ASN A 195 -10.22 -0.39 -8.83
C ASN A 195 -9.59 0.77 -8.06
N VAL A 196 -9.02 0.48 -6.90
CA VAL A 196 -8.32 1.46 -6.07
C VAL A 196 -6.83 1.41 -6.37
N HIS A 197 -6.25 2.55 -6.73
CA HIS A 197 -4.80 2.70 -6.89
C HIS A 197 -4.12 2.81 -5.52
N THR A 198 -3.07 2.02 -5.32
CA THR A 198 -2.30 2.01 -4.07
C THR A 198 -0.82 1.97 -4.37
N LEU A 199 -0.05 2.89 -3.80
CA LEU A 199 1.41 2.91 -3.85
C LEU A 199 1.97 1.95 -2.80
N TRP A 200 2.99 1.16 -3.13
CA TRP A 200 3.63 0.22 -2.20
C TRP A 200 5.15 0.43 -2.10
N THR A 201 5.63 0.41 -0.86
CA THR A 201 7.06 0.48 -0.55
C THR A 201 7.66 -0.91 -0.37
N PHE A 202 8.97 -1.07 -0.63
CA PHE A 202 9.69 -2.33 -0.52
C PHE A 202 11.08 -2.07 0.05
N TYR A 203 11.30 -2.44 1.31
CA TYR A 203 12.40 -1.90 2.10
C TYR A 203 12.29 -0.37 2.16
N THR A 204 11.26 0.12 2.87
CA THR A 204 11.00 1.55 3.08
C THR A 204 12.31 2.35 3.30
N PRO A 205 12.58 3.40 2.50
CA PRO A 205 11.64 4.23 1.74
C PRO A 205 11.54 3.91 0.24
N TYR A 206 11.99 2.75 -0.25
CA TYR A 206 11.93 2.49 -1.70
C TYR A 206 10.51 2.22 -2.18
N ILE A 207 10.04 2.99 -3.16
CA ILE A 207 8.82 2.68 -3.91
C ILE A 207 9.12 1.53 -4.86
N GLY A 208 8.29 0.48 -4.87
CA GLY A 208 8.49 -0.66 -5.77
C GLY A 208 7.28 -1.03 -6.61
N GLY A 209 6.10 -0.46 -6.36
CA GLY A 209 4.97 -0.71 -7.24
C GLY A 209 3.71 0.12 -6.95
N ILE A 210 2.80 0.12 -7.93
CA ILE A 210 1.41 0.53 -7.78
C ILE A 210 0.54 -0.72 -7.95
N CYS A 211 -0.27 -1.02 -6.96
CA CYS A 211 -1.30 -2.05 -7.07
C CYS A 211 -2.65 -1.42 -7.44
N ASN A 212 -3.33 -2.04 -8.40
CA ASN A 212 -4.67 -1.66 -8.85
C ASN A 212 -5.67 -2.67 -8.29
N CYS A 213 -6.17 -2.38 -7.10
CA CYS A 213 -6.78 -3.37 -6.21
C CYS A 213 -8.31 -3.34 -6.23
N GLU A 214 -8.91 -4.42 -5.72
CA GLU A 214 -10.34 -4.45 -5.41
C GLU A 214 -10.58 -5.23 -4.12
N TYR A 215 -11.54 -4.78 -3.32
CA TYR A 215 -12.13 -5.57 -2.25
C TYR A 215 -13.10 -6.61 -2.84
N PRO A 216 -13.12 -7.87 -2.37
CA PRO A 216 -12.37 -8.44 -1.25
C PRO A 216 -11.11 -9.23 -1.69
N THR A 217 -10.56 -8.98 -2.88
CA THR A 217 -9.41 -9.79 -3.34
C THR A 217 -8.07 -9.27 -2.82
N CYS A 218 -7.95 -7.97 -2.55
CA CYS A 218 -6.71 -7.36 -2.07
C CYS A 218 -6.46 -7.67 -0.58
N LEU A 219 -5.31 -8.28 -0.26
CA LEU A 219 -4.88 -8.51 1.12
C LEU A 219 -4.57 -7.21 1.86
N GLY A 220 -4.11 -6.17 1.17
CA GLY A 220 -3.87 -4.84 1.75
C GLY A 220 -5.15 -4.17 2.24
N ILE A 221 -6.16 -4.06 1.38
CA ILE A 221 -7.47 -3.49 1.75
C ILE A 221 -8.12 -4.33 2.84
N ARG A 222 -8.12 -5.66 2.70
CA ARG A 222 -8.71 -6.55 3.71
C ARG A 222 -8.00 -6.48 5.04
N GLY A 223 -6.67 -6.52 5.07
CA GLY A 223 -5.91 -6.41 6.31
C GLY A 223 -6.24 -5.12 7.08
N ARG A 224 -6.46 -4.03 6.35
CA ARG A 224 -6.84 -2.74 6.93
C ARG A 224 -8.29 -2.69 7.40
N VAL A 225 -9.23 -3.16 6.57
CA VAL A 225 -10.67 -2.97 6.77
C VAL A 225 -11.30 -4.09 7.60
N ASP A 226 -10.90 -5.34 7.36
CA ASP A 226 -11.49 -6.52 8.02
C ASP A 226 -10.72 -6.90 9.31
N TYR A 227 -9.43 -6.56 9.41
CA TYR A 227 -8.54 -7.08 10.46
C TYR A 227 -7.81 -6.03 11.30
N ASP A 228 -8.05 -4.73 11.11
CA ASP A 228 -7.42 -3.63 11.88
C ASP A 228 -5.87 -3.68 11.90
N VAL A 229 -5.25 -4.16 10.83
CA VAL A 229 -3.80 -4.07 10.63
C VAL A 229 -3.53 -2.69 10.04
N ASN A 230 -3.41 -1.68 10.90
CA ASN A 230 -3.44 -0.28 10.49
C ASN A 230 -2.27 0.15 9.60
N GLU A 231 -1.08 -0.41 9.81
CA GLU A 231 0.16 -0.03 9.10
C GLU A 231 0.25 -0.59 7.67
N ILE A 232 -0.70 -1.45 7.28
CA ILE A 232 -0.70 -2.14 5.99
C ILE A 232 -0.99 -1.19 4.82
N LEU A 233 -1.95 -0.28 5.01
CA LEU A 233 -2.54 0.56 3.99
C LEU A 233 -3.02 1.85 4.63
N LEU A 234 -2.25 2.90 4.39
CA LEU A 234 -2.54 4.25 4.78
C LEU A 234 -3.60 4.86 3.87
N LYS A 235 -4.39 5.78 4.43
CA LYS A 235 -5.31 6.62 3.67
C LYS A 235 -4.56 7.58 2.77
N GLY A 236 -5.18 7.96 1.66
CA GLY A 236 -4.66 8.96 0.75
C GLY A 236 -4.78 10.38 1.31
N GLU A 237 -4.09 11.30 0.65
CA GLU A 237 -4.01 12.72 1.01
C GLU A 237 -5.35 13.46 0.89
N TYR A 238 -6.33 12.86 0.21
CA TYR A 238 -7.64 13.45 -0.03
C TYR A 238 -8.76 12.71 0.71
N CYS A 239 -9.91 13.38 0.82
CA CYS A 239 -11.16 12.82 1.29
C CYS A 239 -12.30 13.27 0.40
N ALA A 240 -13.25 12.37 0.12
CA ALA A 240 -14.46 12.71 -0.61
C ALA A 240 -15.42 13.52 0.27
N MET A 241 -16.02 14.57 -0.31
CA MET A 241 -17.03 15.41 0.33
C MET A 241 -18.20 15.65 -0.64
N PRO A 242 -19.46 15.44 -0.21
CA PRO A 242 -20.61 15.65 -1.08
C PRO A 242 -20.83 17.15 -1.37
N ILE A 243 -21.35 17.44 -2.57
CA ILE A 243 -21.92 18.72 -2.97
C ILE A 243 -23.45 18.52 -2.96
N GLU A 244 -24.11 18.93 -1.88
CA GLU A 244 -25.50 18.57 -1.62
C GLU A 244 -26.44 19.04 -2.73
N GLU A 245 -26.17 20.19 -3.35
CA GLU A 245 -26.97 20.82 -4.38
C GLU A 245 -27.00 20.00 -5.68
N ARG A 246 -25.90 19.30 -5.97
CA ARG A 246 -25.75 18.47 -7.19
C ARG A 246 -26.20 17.02 -6.99
N CYS A 247 -26.29 16.57 -5.75
CA CYS A 247 -26.63 15.18 -5.45
C CYS A 247 -28.13 14.92 -5.65
N ILE A 248 -28.48 14.02 -6.57
CA ILE A 248 -29.89 13.63 -6.81
C ILE A 248 -30.33 12.37 -6.05
N GLY A 249 -29.43 11.79 -5.23
CA GLY A 249 -29.74 10.58 -4.45
C GLY A 249 -29.73 9.26 -5.22
N CYS A 250 -29.14 9.19 -6.42
CA CYS A 250 -29.14 7.97 -7.25
C CYS A 250 -28.37 6.78 -6.65
N GLY A 251 -27.42 7.02 -5.76
CA GLY A 251 -26.66 5.97 -5.07
C GLY A 251 -25.57 5.26 -5.87
N GLU A 252 -25.34 5.59 -7.15
CA GLU A 252 -24.33 4.95 -8.00
C GLU A 252 -22.92 5.02 -7.38
N CYS A 253 -22.55 6.15 -6.79
CA CYS A 253 -21.25 6.32 -6.13
C CYS A 253 -21.02 5.39 -4.92
N ILE A 254 -22.08 4.85 -4.31
CA ILE A 254 -21.98 3.92 -3.17
C ILE A 254 -21.38 2.59 -3.63
N THR A 255 -21.67 2.13 -4.86
CA THR A 255 -21.18 0.84 -5.38
C THR A 255 -19.67 0.84 -5.61
N PHE A 256 -19.08 2.01 -5.85
CA PHE A 256 -17.64 2.20 -6.02
C PHE A 256 -16.88 2.33 -4.69
N CYS A 257 -17.58 2.49 -3.56
CA CYS A 257 -16.94 2.64 -2.26
C CYS A 257 -16.53 1.28 -1.68
N GLN A 258 -15.26 0.91 -1.87
CA GLN A 258 -14.71 -0.34 -1.33
C GLN A 258 -14.41 -0.32 0.18
N PHE A 259 -14.61 0.82 0.84
CA PHE A 259 -14.24 1.04 2.25
C PHE A 259 -15.45 1.25 3.19
N GLY A 260 -16.67 1.08 2.68
CA GLY A 260 -17.89 1.25 3.48
C GLY A 260 -18.07 2.66 4.06
N ALA A 261 -17.59 3.68 3.34
CA ALA A 261 -17.63 5.07 3.79
C ALA A 261 -18.91 5.82 3.37
N MET A 262 -19.78 5.22 2.54
CA MET A 262 -20.92 5.91 1.93
C MET A 262 -22.25 5.23 2.28
N SER A 263 -23.30 6.04 2.45
CA SER A 263 -24.66 5.59 2.76
C SER A 263 -25.70 6.54 2.17
N LEU A 264 -26.86 6.03 1.74
CA LEU A 264 -27.97 6.87 1.28
C LEU A 264 -28.83 7.34 2.46
N GLN A 265 -28.99 8.65 2.62
CA GLN A 265 -29.95 9.24 3.55
C GLN A 265 -31.31 9.36 2.86
N VAL A 266 -32.18 8.37 3.09
CA VAL A 266 -33.50 8.27 2.44
C VAL A 266 -34.38 9.50 2.73
N SER A 267 -34.35 10.03 3.95
CA SER A 267 -35.17 11.19 4.34
C SER A 267 -34.81 12.48 3.59
N ARG A 268 -33.55 12.65 3.18
CA ARG A 268 -33.07 13.81 2.41
C ARG A 268 -32.93 13.52 0.93
N ASN A 269 -33.03 12.25 0.53
CA ASN A 269 -32.64 11.74 -0.78
C ASN A 269 -31.22 12.21 -1.19
N LYS A 270 -30.26 12.12 -0.26
CA LYS A 270 -28.85 12.53 -0.47
C LYS A 270 -27.89 11.44 -0.03
N VAL A 271 -26.74 11.37 -0.67
CA VAL A 271 -25.65 10.49 -0.24
C VAL A 271 -24.85 11.17 0.87
N ASN A 272 -24.65 10.45 1.97
CA ASN A 272 -23.79 10.84 3.07
C ASN A 272 -22.44 10.11 2.96
N ILE A 273 -21.35 10.84 3.27
CA ILE A 273 -19.98 10.31 3.24
C ILE A 273 -19.37 10.43 4.64
N ASN A 274 -19.05 9.29 5.25
CA ASN A 274 -18.24 9.24 6.46
C ASN A 274 -16.77 9.46 6.12
N MET A 275 -16.34 10.72 6.25
CA MET A 275 -14.98 11.15 5.92
C MET A 275 -13.89 10.45 6.76
N LYS A 276 -14.19 10.01 7.99
CA LYS A 276 -13.24 9.24 8.82
C LYS A 276 -12.97 7.85 8.24
N LYS A 277 -13.99 7.23 7.62
CA LYS A 277 -13.85 5.96 6.91
C LYS A 277 -13.28 6.12 5.50
N CYS A 278 -13.40 7.29 4.88
CA CYS A 278 -12.90 7.53 3.53
C CYS A 278 -11.37 7.34 3.45
N PHE A 279 -10.93 6.62 2.41
CA PHE A 279 -9.52 6.38 2.10
C PHE A 279 -8.97 7.30 1.01
N GLY A 280 -9.79 8.16 0.41
CA GLY A 280 -9.30 9.13 -0.57
C GLY A 280 -9.06 8.60 -1.98
N CYS A 281 -9.58 7.41 -2.34
CA CYS A 281 -9.32 6.77 -3.63
C CYS A 281 -9.98 7.41 -4.87
N ALA A 282 -10.74 8.50 -4.70
CA ALA A 282 -11.46 9.24 -5.74
C ALA A 282 -12.49 8.48 -6.60
N GLN A 283 -12.63 7.15 -6.47
CA GLN A 283 -13.55 6.34 -7.30
C GLN A 283 -14.99 6.88 -7.31
N CYS A 284 -15.52 7.26 -6.14
CA CYS A 284 -16.86 7.84 -6.05
C CYS A 284 -17.01 9.16 -6.82
N ALA A 285 -15.96 9.98 -6.90
CA ALA A 285 -15.97 11.24 -7.63
C ALA A 285 -15.89 11.00 -9.14
N HIS A 286 -14.99 10.13 -9.61
CA HIS A 286 -14.83 9.81 -11.03
C HIS A 286 -16.10 9.21 -11.66
N HIS A 287 -16.85 8.43 -10.88
CA HIS A 287 -18.06 7.76 -11.35
C HIS A 287 -19.37 8.52 -11.05
N CYS A 288 -19.30 9.73 -10.50
CA CYS A 288 -20.49 10.54 -10.27
C CYS A 288 -20.85 11.38 -11.50
N ARG A 289 -21.84 10.94 -12.27
CA ARG A 289 -22.33 11.65 -13.48
C ARG A 289 -22.89 13.05 -13.23
N HIS A 290 -23.24 13.35 -11.98
CA HIS A 290 -23.75 14.66 -11.55
C HIS A 290 -22.68 15.53 -10.91
N GLU A 291 -21.42 15.07 -10.87
CA GLU A 291 -20.31 15.80 -10.23
C GLU A 291 -20.64 16.26 -8.81
N ALA A 292 -21.35 15.40 -8.06
CA ALA A 292 -21.88 15.71 -6.74
C ALA A 292 -20.90 15.39 -5.60
N ILE A 293 -19.64 15.11 -5.94
CA ILE A 293 -18.59 14.75 -4.98
C ILE A 293 -17.33 15.50 -5.39
N LYS A 294 -16.71 16.19 -4.43
CA LYS A 294 -15.40 16.80 -4.57
C LYS A 294 -14.38 16.13 -3.67
N MET A 295 -13.12 16.12 -4.09
CA MET A 295 -12.00 15.68 -3.28
C MET A 295 -11.42 16.90 -2.54
N VAL A 296 -11.29 16.81 -1.22
CA VAL A 296 -10.67 17.85 -0.38
C VAL A 296 -9.44 17.30 0.30
N GLU A 297 -8.46 18.15 0.57
CA GLU A 297 -7.24 17.75 1.27
C GLU A 297 -7.52 17.33 2.71
N ARG A 298 -6.99 16.17 3.10
CA ARG A 298 -7.14 15.59 4.43
C ARG A 298 -6.50 16.46 5.51
N MET A 299 -5.33 17.04 5.21
CA MET A 299 -4.54 17.85 6.15
C MET A 299 -5.22 19.16 6.57
N THR A 300 -5.99 19.76 5.66
CA THR A 300 -6.70 21.03 5.88
C THR A 300 -8.13 20.82 6.36
N THR A 301 -8.67 19.60 6.25
CA THR A 301 -10.03 19.28 6.70
C THR A 301 -10.07 19.04 8.22
N PRO A 302 -10.90 19.79 8.98
CA PRO A 302 -11.01 19.64 10.43
C PRO A 302 -11.35 18.21 10.86
N GLY A 303 -10.62 17.68 11.84
CA GLY A 303 -10.85 16.35 12.40
C GLY A 303 -10.34 15.16 11.57
N LEU A 304 -9.65 15.40 10.45
CA LEU A 304 -9.06 14.34 9.61
C LEU A 304 -7.53 14.34 9.56
N ARG A 305 -6.87 15.41 10.03
CA ARG A 305 -5.41 15.62 9.93
C ARG A 305 -4.58 14.44 10.44
N ASP A 306 -5.01 13.81 11.53
CA ASP A 306 -4.28 12.71 12.18
C ASP A 306 -4.87 11.33 11.85
N LEU A 307 -5.80 11.26 10.88
CA LEU A 307 -6.49 10.03 10.50
C LEU A 307 -5.95 9.47 9.18
N TRP A 308 -4.87 8.70 9.30
CA TRP A 308 -4.16 7.98 8.23
C TRP A 308 -4.42 6.48 8.30
#